data_AF-R6DC05-F1
#
_entry.id   AF-R6DC05-F1
#
_cell.length_a   1.000
_cell.length_b   1.000
_cell.length_c   1.000
_cell.angle_alpha   90.00
_cell.angle_beta   90.00
_cell.angle_gamma   90.00
#
_symmetry.space_group_name_H-M   'P 1'
#
loop_
_entity.id
_entity.type
_entity.pdbx_description
1 polymer ?
#
loop_
_entity_poly.entity_id
_entity_poly.type
_entity_poly.pdbx_seq_one_letter_code
_entity_poly.pdbx_strand_id
1 'polypeptide(L)' 'MNIDTTNLCSHLQKKLFDTDGVYHPIWQAIQDDEELTAVVRSRQLHIYRDGKKILILAGKAQPKIIREDKLNKLITI' A
#
# COMPACT_ATOMS: atom_id res chain seq x y z
N MET A 1 11.67 5.23 -4.09
CA MET A 1 10.78 6.36 -3.70
C MET A 1 10.88 6.59 -2.19
N ASN A 2 10.82 7.82 -1.66
CA ASN A 2 10.81 8.05 -0.20
C ASN A 2 9.39 8.37 0.30
N ILE A 3 8.68 7.35 0.79
CA ILE A 3 7.33 7.49 1.36
C ILE A 3 7.50 7.87 2.82
N ASP A 4 6.90 8.99 3.25
CA ASP A 4 6.87 9.33 4.67
C ASP A 4 5.95 8.35 5.43
N THR A 5 6.56 7.41 6.13
CA THR A 5 5.90 6.34 6.89
C THR A 5 5.69 6.70 8.36
N THR A 6 6.08 7.89 8.80
CA THR A 6 6.06 8.31 10.22
C THR A 6 4.66 8.23 10.83
N ASN A 7 3.62 8.46 10.03
CA ASN A 7 2.23 8.47 10.46
C ASN A 7 1.48 7.14 10.25
N LEU A 8 2.17 6.05 9.89
CA LEU A 8 1.55 4.73 9.77
C LEU A 8 1.22 4.16 11.15
N CYS A 9 0.02 3.58 11.29
CA CYS A 9 -0.31 2.83 12.50
C CYS A 9 0.46 1.49 12.55
N SER A 10 0.79 1.02 13.76
CA SER A 10 1.58 -0.20 13.97
C SER A 10 1.03 -1.44 13.25
N HIS A 11 -0.30 -1.55 13.11
CA HIS A 11 -0.92 -2.65 12.37
C HIS A 11 -0.57 -2.60 10.88
N LEU A 12 -0.61 -1.41 10.28
CA LEU A 12 -0.30 -1.23 8.87
C LEU A 12 1.21 -1.34 8.62
N GLN A 13 2.04 -0.85 9.54
CA GLN A 13 3.50 -1.03 9.49
C GLN A 13 3.88 -2.53 9.45
N LYS A 14 3.36 -3.33 10.39
CA LYS A 14 3.61 -4.79 10.41
C LYS A 14 3.19 -5.45 9.10
N LYS A 15 1.98 -5.15 8.61
CA LYS A 15 1.48 -5.71 7.36
C LYS A 15 2.32 -5.34 6.12
N LEU A 16 2.98 -4.18 6.12
CA LEU A 16 3.79 -3.69 4.99
C LEU A 16 5.25 -4.11 5.09
N PHE A 17 5.85 -4.05 6.28
CA PHE A 17 7.30 -4.14 6.46
C PHE A 17 7.77 -5.52 6.94
N ASP A 18 6.94 -6.27 7.66
CA ASP A 18 7.29 -7.63 8.02
C ASP A 18 7.31 -8.49 6.76
N THR A 19 8.29 -9.39 6.61
CA THR A 19 8.43 -10.27 5.44
C THR A 19 7.20 -11.18 5.25
N ASP A 20 6.55 -11.54 6.36
CA ASP A 20 5.32 -12.33 6.39
C ASP A 20 4.05 -11.46 6.40
N GLY A 21 4.20 -10.14 6.25
CA GLY A 21 3.10 -9.19 6.21
C GLY A 21 2.25 -9.36 4.96
N VAL A 22 0.92 -9.38 5.12
CA VAL A 22 -0.03 -9.56 4.00
C VAL A 22 0.05 -8.49 2.90
N TYR A 23 0.66 -7.34 3.18
CA TYR A 23 0.90 -6.27 2.21
C TYR A 23 2.38 -6.09 1.86
N HIS A 24 3.27 -6.98 2.32
CA HIS A 24 4.70 -6.92 2.01
C HIS A 24 4.98 -6.98 0.51
N PRO A 25 4.31 -7.85 -0.30
CA PRO A 25 4.51 -7.85 -1.74
C PRO A 25 4.09 -6.54 -2.41
N ILE A 26 3.06 -5.87 -1.87
CA ILE A 26 2.62 -4.56 -2.35
C ILE A 26 3.67 -3.49 -2.02
N TRP A 27 4.26 -3.54 -0.82
CA TRP A 27 5.34 -2.63 -0.44
C TRP A 27 6.54 -2.75 -1.38
N GLN A 28 6.96 -3.97 -1.70
CA GLN A 28 8.04 -4.24 -2.66
C GLN A 28 7.70 -3.67 -4.05
N ALA A 29 6.49 -3.95 -4.54
CA ALA A 29 6.04 -3.44 -5.84
C ALA A 29 6.08 -1.90 -5.93
N ILE A 30 5.80 -1.18 -4.84
CA ILE A 30 5.89 0.29 -4.81
C ILE A 30 7.35 0.78 -4.86
N GLN A 31 8.30 0.00 -4.37
CA GLN A 31 9.73 0.35 -4.48
C GLN A 31 10.29 0.06 -5.88
N ASP A 32 9.80 -1.00 -6.53
CA ASP A 32 10.29 -1.48 -7.82
C ASP A 32 9.64 -0.80 -9.04
N ASP A 33 8.40 -0.30 -8.91
CA ASP A 33 7.62 0.31 -9.99
C ASP A 33 7.58 1.85 -9.83
N GLU A 34 8.34 2.57 -10.66
CA GLU A 34 8.42 4.04 -10.63
C GLU A 34 7.09 4.74 -11.00
N GLU A 35 6.17 4.05 -11.68
CA GLU A 35 4.83 4.57 -11.98
C GLU A 35 3.93 4.61 -10.73
N LEU A 36 4.29 3.84 -9.70
CA LEU A 36 3.58 3.80 -8.45
C LEU A 36 4.04 4.90 -7.51
N THR A 37 3.06 5.57 -6.93
CA THR A 37 3.29 6.54 -5.87
C THR A 37 2.38 6.22 -4.70
N ALA A 38 2.86 6.45 -3.48
CA ALA A 38 2.06 6.20 -2.28
C ALA A 38 2.20 7.32 -1.25
N VAL A 39 1.10 7.63 -0.57
CA VAL A 39 1.04 8.64 0.48
C VAL A 39 0.28 8.11 1.69
N VAL A 40 0.78 8.43 2.88
CA VAL A 40 0.10 8.09 4.13
C VAL A 40 -0.87 9.21 4.48
N ARG A 41 -2.18 8.90 4.56
CA ARG A 41 -3.21 9.84 5.02
C ARG A 41 -4.20 9.13 5.92
N SER A 42 -4.62 9.79 6.99
CA SER A 42 -5.59 9.25 7.96
C SER A 42 -5.23 7.83 8.45
N ARG A 43 -3.93 7.55 8.66
CA ARG A 43 -3.37 6.25 9.06
C ARG A 43 -3.58 5.11 8.04
N GLN A 44 -3.88 5.43 6.79
CA GLN A 44 -4.01 4.52 5.66
C GLN A 44 -2.94 4.83 4.62
N LEU A 45 -2.55 3.82 3.83
CA LEU A 45 -1.65 4.01 2.69
C LEU A 45 -2.50 4.13 1.42
N HIS A 46 -2.41 5.28 0.76
CA HIS A 46 -3.09 5.55 -0.49
C HIS A 46 -2.10 5.36 -1.63
N ILE A 47 -2.42 4.48 -2.57
CA ILE A 47 -1.54 4.10 -3.68
C ILE A 47 -2.15 4.58 -5.00
N TYR A 48 -1.29 5.11 -5.86
CA TYR A 48 -1.62 5.71 -7.14
C TYR A 48 -0.72 5.13 -8.22
N ARG A 49 -1.25 4.99 -9.43
CA ARG A 49 -0.48 4.76 -10.67
C ARG A 49 -0.78 5.91 -11.62
N ASP A 50 0.25 6.53 -12.20
CA ASP A 50 0.11 7.66 -13.14
C ASP A 50 -0.76 8.79 -12.57
N GLY A 51 -0.60 9.09 -11.28
CA GLY A 51 -1.38 10.10 -10.55
C GLY A 51 -2.84 9.74 -10.28
N LYS A 52 -3.33 8.57 -10.69
CA LYS A 52 -4.69 8.07 -10.42
C LYS A 52 -4.68 7.12 -9.23
N LYS A 53 -5.56 7.35 -8.25
CA LYS A 53 -5.69 6.48 -7.07
C LYS A 53 -6.24 5.11 -7.47
N ILE A 54 -5.55 4.05 -7.07
CA ILE A 54 -5.90 2.66 -7.42
C ILE A 54 -6.27 1.81 -6.20
N LEU A 55 -5.61 2.02 -5.06
CA LEU A 55 -5.74 1.15 -3.88
C LEU A 55 -5.57 1.94 -2.58
N ILE A 56 -6.31 1.55 -1.54
CA ILE A 56 -6.13 2.06 -0.18
C ILE A 56 -5.92 0.87 0.75
N LEU A 57 -4.80 0.87 1.49
CA LEU A 57 -4.51 -0.13 2.51
C LEU A 57 -4.79 0.44 3.90
N ALA A 58 -5.54 -0.32 4.69
CA ALA A 58 -5.86 0.00 6.08
C ALA A 58 -5.22 -1.02 7.02
N GLY A 59 -4.89 -0.59 8.25
CA GLY A 59 -4.30 -1.48 9.25
C GLY A 59 -5.24 -2.62 9.67
N LYS A 60 -6.41 -2.26 10.20
CA LYS A 60 -7.41 -3.24 10.69
C LYS A 60 -8.51 -3.59 9.69
N ALA A 61 -8.87 -2.65 8.81
CA ALA A 61 -9.91 -2.87 7.81
C ALA A 61 -9.36 -3.59 6.57
N GLN A 62 -10.27 -4.13 5.76
CA GLN A 62 -9.95 -4.68 4.46
C GLN A 62 -9.40 -3.59 3.52
N PRO A 63 -8.54 -3.95 2.56
CA PRO A 63 -8.06 -3.01 1.55
C PRO A 63 -9.23 -2.57 0.67
N LYS A 64 -9.21 -1.32 0.22
CA LYS A 64 -10.22 -0.77 -0.69
C LYS A 64 -9.64 -0.58 -2.07
N ILE A 65 -10.09 -1.42 -3.00
CA ILE A 65 -9.80 -1.30 -4.42
C ILE A 65 -10.62 -0.14 -4.99
N ILE A 66 -9.94 0.86 -5.56
CA ILE A 66 -10.57 2.02 -6.21
C ILE A 66 -10.64 1.81 -7.72
N ARG A 67 -9.62 1.17 -8.30
CA ARG A 67 -9.52 0.82 -9.72
C ARG A 67 -8.82 -0.53 -9.87
N GLU A 68 -9.12 -1.24 -10.95
CA GLU A 68 -8.34 -2.43 -11.30
C GLU A 68 -6.92 -2.05 -11.70
N ASP A 69 -5.95 -2.76 -11.14
CA ASP A 69 -4.52 -2.61 -11.37
C ASP A 69 -3.84 -3.97 -11.25
N LYS A 70 -2.62 -4.09 -11.78
CA LYS A 70 -1.79 -5.29 -11.58
C LYS A 70 -1.50 -5.53 -10.08
N LEU A 71 -1.47 -4.49 -9.25
CA LEU A 71 -1.31 -4.58 -7.80
C LEU A 71 -2.40 -5.41 -7.11
N ASN A 72 -3.61 -5.45 -7.66
CA ASN A 72 -4.74 -6.12 -7.03
C ASN A 72 -4.50 -7.63 -6.87
N LYS A 73 -3.69 -8.22 -7.75
CA LYS A 73 -3.29 -9.64 -7.69
C LYS A 73 -2.42 -9.97 -6.48
N LEU A 74 -1.78 -8.97 -5.88
CA LEU A 74 -0.93 -9.12 -4.70
C LEU A 74 -1.71 -9.05 -3.39
N ILE A 75 -3.00 -8.69 -3.44
CA ILE A 75 -3.86 -8.69 -2.27
C ILE A 75 -4.26 -10.14 -1.97
N THR A 76 -3.68 -10.69 -0.91
CA THR A 76 -4.07 -12.00 -0.38
C THR A 76 -5.02 -11.75 0.80
N ILE A 77 -6.29 -12.16 0.64
CA ILE A 77 -7.36 -11.99 1.65
C ILE A 77 -7.51 -13.26 2.47
#